data_AF-Q54UT6-F1
#
_entry.id   AF-Q54UT6-F1
#
_cell.length_a   1.000
_cell.length_b   1.000
_cell.length_c   1.000
_cell.angle_alpha   90.00
_cell.angle_beta   90.00
_cell.angle_gamma   90.00
#
_symmetry.space_group_name_H-M   'P 1'
#
loop_
_entity.id
_entity.type
_entity.pdbx_description
1 polymer ?
#
loop_
_entity_poly.entity_id
_entity_poly.type
_entity_poly.pdbx_seq_one_letter_code
_entity_poly.pdbx_strand_id
1 'polypeptide(L)'
;MSNKNYKRIIKAVYNDETIRVYQAYNKEIAEGAVKNQRFVDPWLTTRTTWIKPSLCWMMYRAGYGYKDKNQERILAIDIKREAFEWILDTYYDNNNENLNDLKAYAKNSLVIQWDPERSIKIGKLENGELRSIQIGIKPNLTQKFNNEWIAEINDITDIVHQIKREIDDGNIEKAISLLPIEKVYTPINVKF
;
A
#
# COMPACT_ATOMS: atom_id res chain seq x y z
N MET A 1 -12.81 24.55 1.90
CA MET A 1 -12.32 23.17 2.13
C MET A 1 -12.97 22.66 3.39
N SER A 2 -13.82 21.62 3.36
CA SER A 2 -14.44 21.15 4.60
C SER A 2 -13.31 20.66 5.52
N ASN A 3 -13.10 21.37 6.63
CA ASN A 3 -12.18 20.98 7.69
C ASN A 3 -12.77 19.74 8.40
N LYS A 4 -12.93 18.64 7.66
CA LYS A 4 -13.36 17.37 8.24
C LYS A 4 -12.18 16.96 9.12
N ASN A 5 -12.39 16.97 10.43
CA ASN A 5 -11.49 16.37 11.40
C ASN A 5 -11.47 14.86 11.12
N TYR A 6 -10.61 14.44 10.20
CA TYR A 6 -10.35 13.04 9.95
C TYR A 6 -9.06 12.62 10.64
N LYS A 7 -9.03 11.38 11.13
CA LYS A 7 -7.87 10.80 11.80
C LYS A 7 -7.03 10.07 10.76
N ARG A 8 -5.78 10.49 10.59
CA ARG A 8 -4.81 9.83 9.71
C ARG A 8 -4.11 8.71 10.49
N ILE A 9 -4.11 7.51 9.93
CA ILE A 9 -3.41 6.36 10.52
C ILE A 9 -2.68 5.55 9.45
N ILE A 10 -1.47 5.12 9.77
CA ILE A 10 -0.77 4.10 8.98
C ILE A 10 -0.85 2.82 9.79
N LYS A 11 -1.55 1.81 9.27
CA LYS A 11 -1.51 0.45 9.78
C LYS A 11 -0.78 -0.41 8.77
N ALA A 12 0.19 -1.19 9.24
CA ALA A 12 1.02 -2.02 8.37
C ALA A 12 1.56 -3.24 9.14
N VAL A 13 1.95 -4.28 8.42
CA VAL A 13 2.89 -5.28 8.92
C VAL A 13 4.29 -4.70 8.75
N TYR A 14 5.09 -4.66 9.81
CA TYR A 14 6.46 -4.17 9.73
C TYR A 14 7.34 -4.79 10.81
N ASN A 15 8.65 -4.77 10.57
CA ASN A 15 9.69 -5.06 11.54
C ASN A 15 10.75 -3.95 11.51
N ASP A 16 11.97 -4.21 11.98
CA ASP A 16 13.04 -3.20 12.02
C ASP A 16 13.57 -2.86 10.62
N GLU A 17 13.43 -3.76 9.65
CA GLU A 17 14.02 -3.65 8.32
C GLU A 17 13.00 -3.34 7.21
N THR A 18 11.79 -3.88 7.31
CA THR A 18 10.77 -3.80 6.25
C THR A 18 9.41 -3.36 6.75
N ILE A 19 8.63 -2.82 5.81
CA ILE A 19 7.21 -2.51 5.96
C ILE A 19 6.45 -3.04 4.75
N ARG A 20 5.34 -3.71 5.01
CA ARG A 20 4.48 -4.31 4.00
C ARG A 20 3.56 -3.28 3.37
N VAL A 21 3.49 -3.33 2.06
CA VAL A 21 2.50 -2.65 1.25
C VAL A 21 1.86 -3.60 0.27
N TYR A 22 0.64 -3.29 -0.15
CA TYR A 22 -0.14 -4.14 -1.03
C TYR A 22 -0.30 -3.51 -2.41
N GLN A 23 -0.29 -4.36 -3.44
CA GLN A 23 -0.68 -4.03 -4.81
C GLN A 23 -1.56 -5.14 -5.40
N ALA A 24 -2.31 -4.82 -6.46
CA ALA A 24 -3.14 -5.78 -7.17
C ALA A 24 -2.84 -5.72 -8.67
N TYR A 25 -2.67 -6.89 -9.29
CA TYR A 25 -2.27 -7.06 -10.69
C TYR A 25 -3.01 -8.22 -11.36
N ASN A 26 -2.88 -8.34 -12.69
CA ASN A 26 -3.24 -9.57 -13.39
C ASN A 26 -2.28 -10.71 -13.04
N LYS A 27 -2.68 -11.94 -13.40
CA LYS A 27 -1.88 -13.16 -13.24
C LYS A 27 -0.44 -13.04 -13.75
N GLU A 28 -0.26 -12.57 -14.99
CA GLU A 28 1.06 -12.55 -15.65
C GLU A 28 2.07 -11.65 -14.91
N ILE A 29 1.68 -10.42 -14.56
CA ILE A 29 2.53 -9.50 -13.80
C ILE A 29 2.83 -10.05 -12.40
N ALA A 30 1.83 -10.62 -11.73
CA ALA A 30 2.01 -11.16 -10.39
C ALA A 30 2.97 -12.36 -10.37
N GLU A 31 2.81 -13.30 -11.28
CA GLU A 31 3.69 -14.48 -11.39
C GLU A 31 5.12 -14.07 -11.75
N GLY A 32 5.27 -13.12 -12.69
CA GLY A 32 6.57 -12.53 -13.01
C GLY A 32 7.21 -11.85 -11.79
N ALA A 33 6.44 -11.05 -11.04
CA ALA A 33 6.92 -10.33 -9.87
C ALA A 33 7.39 -11.27 -8.75
N VAL A 34 6.58 -12.26 -8.39
CA VAL A 34 6.90 -13.23 -7.34
C VAL A 34 8.11 -14.09 -7.72
N LYS A 35 8.16 -14.57 -8.98
CA LYS A 35 9.29 -15.39 -9.45
C LYS A 35 10.62 -14.64 -9.41
N ASN A 36 10.62 -13.35 -9.75
CA ASN A 36 11.83 -12.56 -9.86
C ASN A 36 12.13 -11.70 -8.62
N GLN A 37 11.22 -11.68 -7.64
CA GLN A 37 11.26 -10.78 -6.47
C GLN A 37 11.41 -9.29 -6.84
N ARG A 38 10.91 -8.94 -8.03
CA ARG A 38 10.81 -7.60 -8.60
C ARG A 38 9.87 -7.66 -9.80
N PHE A 39 9.23 -6.55 -10.12
CA PHE A 39 8.45 -6.43 -11.34
C PHE A 39 9.33 -6.52 -12.58
N VAL A 40 8.84 -7.26 -13.56
CA VAL A 40 9.43 -7.44 -14.89
C VAL A 40 8.35 -7.23 -15.94
N ASP A 41 8.71 -7.19 -17.22
CA ASP A 41 7.73 -7.12 -18.30
C ASP A 41 6.66 -8.23 -18.14
N PRO A 42 5.37 -7.90 -18.36
CA PRO A 42 4.83 -6.70 -19.00
C PRO A 42 4.51 -5.52 -18.04
N TRP A 43 5.10 -5.48 -16.83
CA TRP A 43 4.87 -4.36 -15.90
C TRP A 43 5.38 -3.02 -16.45
N LEU A 44 4.51 -2.00 -16.48
CA LEU A 44 4.81 -0.73 -17.12
C LEU A 44 5.48 0.27 -16.17
N THR A 45 6.76 0.54 -16.43
CA THR A 45 7.57 1.55 -15.72
C THR A 45 7.14 3.00 -16.02
N THR A 46 6.42 3.21 -17.12
CA THR A 46 5.89 4.50 -17.59
C THR A 46 4.63 4.95 -16.84
N ARG A 47 4.10 4.13 -15.93
CA ARG A 47 2.90 4.43 -15.15
C ARG A 47 3.23 4.70 -13.69
N THR A 48 2.45 5.57 -13.06
CA THR A 48 2.46 5.68 -11.59
C THR A 48 2.01 4.36 -10.98
N THR A 49 2.84 3.78 -10.13
CA THR A 49 2.46 2.62 -9.32
C THR A 49 1.96 3.07 -7.96
N TRP A 50 0.93 2.42 -7.42
CA TRP A 50 0.32 2.84 -6.17
C TRP A 50 0.43 1.75 -5.11
N ILE A 51 1.04 2.06 -3.97
CA ILE A 51 1.19 1.14 -2.82
C ILE A 51 0.25 1.55 -1.69
N LYS A 52 -0.27 0.59 -0.91
CA LYS A 52 -1.08 0.86 0.30
C LYS A 52 -0.67 -0.07 1.44
N PRO A 53 -0.40 0.44 2.65
CA PRO A 53 -0.06 -0.42 3.79
C PRO A 53 -1.23 -1.21 4.40
N SER A 54 -2.49 -0.82 4.14
CA SER A 54 -3.69 -1.52 4.65
C SER A 54 -4.23 -2.55 3.65
N LEU A 55 -4.32 -3.81 4.08
CA LEU A 55 -4.88 -4.90 3.28
C LEU A 55 -6.37 -4.73 3.05
N CYS A 56 -7.15 -4.32 4.07
CA CYS A 56 -8.59 -4.10 3.92
C CYS A 56 -8.88 -2.99 2.91
N TRP A 57 -8.04 -1.96 2.88
CA TRP A 57 -8.09 -0.94 1.83
C TRP A 57 -7.82 -1.56 0.46
N MET A 58 -6.80 -2.42 0.33
CA MET A 58 -6.50 -3.12 -0.93
C MET A 58 -7.67 -4.02 -1.37
N MET A 59 -8.24 -4.80 -0.45
CA MET A 59 -9.38 -5.67 -0.73
C MET A 59 -10.60 -4.88 -1.20
N TYR A 60 -10.86 -3.69 -0.63
CA TYR A 60 -11.88 -2.78 -1.18
C TYR A 60 -11.56 -2.36 -2.62
N ARG A 61 -10.30 -2.01 -2.91
CA ARG A 61 -9.89 -1.54 -4.24
C ARG A 61 -10.01 -2.62 -5.33
N ALA A 62 -9.65 -3.85 -4.99
CA ALA A 62 -9.61 -5.01 -5.89
C ALA A 62 -10.86 -5.92 -5.78
N GLY A 63 -11.79 -5.62 -4.87
CA GLY A 63 -12.94 -6.48 -4.57
C GLY A 63 -12.52 -7.89 -4.16
N TYR A 64 -11.56 -7.99 -3.24
CA TYR A 64 -10.94 -9.25 -2.81
C TYR A 64 -10.27 -10.04 -3.95
N GLY A 65 -9.87 -9.40 -5.05
CA GLY A 65 -9.33 -10.08 -6.24
C GLY A 65 -10.40 -10.46 -7.27
N TYR A 66 -11.69 -10.19 -7.00
CA TYR A 66 -12.78 -10.56 -7.91
C TYR A 66 -13.31 -9.41 -8.77
N LYS A 67 -12.86 -8.16 -8.57
CA LYS A 67 -13.45 -6.99 -9.24
C LYS A 67 -13.11 -6.88 -10.73
N ASP A 68 -11.88 -7.20 -11.10
CA ASP A 68 -11.32 -6.97 -12.44
C ASP A 68 -10.14 -7.92 -12.65
N LYS A 69 -10.08 -8.58 -13.80
CA LYS A 69 -8.96 -9.47 -14.19
C LYS A 69 -7.58 -8.80 -14.09
N ASN A 70 -7.52 -7.47 -14.26
CA ASN A 70 -6.27 -6.71 -14.14
C ASN A 70 -5.81 -6.48 -12.69
N GLN A 71 -6.61 -6.90 -11.71
CA GLN A 71 -6.37 -6.76 -10.28
C GLN A 71 -6.77 -8.04 -9.52
N GLU A 72 -6.66 -9.19 -10.19
CA GLU A 72 -7.09 -10.48 -9.66
C GLU A 72 -6.10 -11.09 -8.66
N ARG A 73 -4.82 -10.72 -8.74
CA ARG A 73 -3.76 -11.18 -7.84
C ARG A 73 -3.41 -10.10 -6.85
N ILE A 74 -3.39 -10.44 -5.56
CA ILE A 74 -3.04 -9.53 -4.47
C ILE A 74 -1.63 -9.85 -3.98
N LEU A 75 -0.73 -8.88 -4.14
CA LEU A 75 0.66 -9.00 -3.73
C LEU A 75 0.88 -8.29 -2.39
N ALA A 76 1.47 -9.00 -1.45
CA ALA A 76 2.12 -8.46 -0.26
C ALA A 76 3.59 -8.16 -0.61
N ILE A 77 3.96 -6.89 -0.62
CA ILE A 77 5.29 -6.41 -1.02
C ILE A 77 5.94 -5.80 0.22
N ASP A 78 6.98 -6.44 0.72
CA ASP A 78 7.79 -5.88 1.79
C ASP A 78 8.85 -5.00 1.19
N ILE A 79 8.77 -3.70 1.50
CA ILE A 79 9.78 -2.72 1.11
C ILE A 79 10.65 -2.38 2.30
N LYS A 80 11.88 -1.96 2.04
CA LYS A 80 12.77 -1.43 3.07
C LYS A 80 12.11 -0.29 3.82
N ARG A 81 12.18 -0.35 5.14
CA ARG A 81 11.59 0.64 6.04
C ARG A 81 12.21 2.02 5.85
N GLU A 82 13.52 2.07 5.62
CA GLU A 82 14.24 3.30 5.25
C GLU A 82 13.67 3.96 3.98
N ALA A 83 13.22 3.17 2.99
CA ALA A 83 12.61 3.72 1.78
C ALA A 83 11.23 4.31 2.06
N PHE A 84 10.45 3.67 2.94
CA PHE A 84 9.15 4.21 3.36
C PHE A 84 9.29 5.49 4.18
N GLU A 85 10.23 5.54 5.13
CA GLU A 85 10.58 6.77 5.86
C GLU A 85 11.04 7.87 4.91
N TRP A 86 11.90 7.53 3.94
CA TRP A 86 12.36 8.49 2.92
C TRP A 86 11.20 9.07 2.10
N ILE A 87 10.22 8.24 1.71
CA ILE A 87 9.01 8.71 1.00
C ILE A 87 8.23 9.71 1.85
N LEU A 88 7.98 9.37 3.13
CA LEU A 88 7.21 10.24 4.01
C LEU A 88 7.94 11.55 4.30
N ASP A 89 9.22 11.48 4.64
CA ASP A 89 10.07 12.65 4.90
C ASP A 89 10.16 13.57 3.67
N THR A 90 10.37 12.99 2.48
CA THR A 90 10.43 13.75 1.22
C THR A 90 9.11 14.43 0.89
N TYR A 91 7.97 13.76 1.09
CA TYR A 91 6.66 14.33 0.77
C TYR A 91 6.26 15.41 1.78
N TYR A 92 6.42 15.11 3.08
CA TYR A 92 6.00 15.98 4.16
C TYR A 92 7.04 17.02 4.58
N ASP A 93 8.20 17.10 3.90
CA ASP A 93 9.36 17.94 4.25
C ASP A 93 8.94 19.20 5.02
N ASN A 94 9.02 19.10 6.35
CA ASN A 94 8.58 20.12 7.28
C ASN A 94 9.67 21.19 7.47
N ASN A 95 10.89 20.93 6.98
CA ASN A 95 12.09 21.62 7.44
C ASN A 95 12.72 22.55 6.39
N ASN A 96 12.14 22.73 5.21
CA ASN A 96 12.72 23.65 4.21
C ASN A 96 11.68 24.51 3.48
N GLU A 97 11.75 25.82 3.71
CA GLU A 97 11.18 26.82 2.79
C GLU A 97 11.96 26.90 1.47
N ASN A 98 13.20 26.40 1.43
CA ASN A 98 14.06 26.35 0.24
C ASN A 98 14.40 24.91 -0.13
N LEU A 99 13.43 24.17 -0.68
CA LEU A 99 13.73 22.89 -1.33
C LEU A 99 14.71 23.17 -2.48
N ASN A 100 15.90 22.56 -2.44
CA ASN A 100 16.75 22.54 -3.63
C ASN A 100 16.04 21.76 -4.77
N ASP A 101 16.48 21.98 -6.01
CA ASP A 101 15.82 21.42 -7.20
C ASP A 101 15.68 19.89 -7.14
N LEU A 102 16.67 19.20 -6.56
CA LEU A 102 16.65 17.74 -6.40
C LEU A 102 15.55 17.26 -5.44
N LYS A 103 15.38 17.92 -4.29
CA LYS A 103 14.31 17.58 -3.35
C LYS A 103 12.94 17.97 -3.89
N ALA A 104 12.81 19.13 -4.53
CA ALA A 104 11.58 19.54 -5.18
C ALA A 104 11.16 18.53 -6.27
N TYR A 105 12.12 18.04 -7.07
CA TYR A 105 11.90 16.97 -8.02
C TYR A 105 11.44 15.67 -7.34
N ALA A 106 12.13 15.22 -6.28
CA ALA A 106 11.76 14.01 -5.55
C ALA A 106 10.34 14.12 -4.94
N LYS A 107 10.00 15.25 -4.31
CA LYS A 107 8.67 15.53 -3.78
C LYS A 107 7.60 15.50 -4.88
N ASN A 108 7.88 16.10 -6.02
CA ASN A 108 7.00 16.07 -7.20
C ASN A 108 6.88 14.68 -7.83
N SER A 109 7.72 13.72 -7.45
CA SER A 109 7.70 12.33 -7.92
C SER A 109 6.81 11.41 -7.07
N LEU A 110 6.23 11.95 -6.00
CA LEU A 110 5.39 11.24 -5.04
C LEU A 110 4.00 11.87 -4.99
N VAL A 111 2.99 11.05 -4.74
CA VAL A 111 1.61 11.49 -4.50
C VAL A 111 1.10 10.76 -3.26
N ILE A 112 0.77 11.49 -2.19
CA ILE A 112 0.16 10.89 -1.01
C ILE A 112 -1.31 11.30 -0.93
N GLN A 113 -2.17 10.32 -0.68
CA GLN A 113 -3.60 10.53 -0.47
C GLN A 113 -4.08 9.78 0.78
N TRP A 114 -5.13 10.33 1.39
CA TRP A 114 -5.74 9.81 2.61
C TRP A 114 -7.19 9.42 2.35
N ASP A 115 -7.39 8.12 2.13
CA ASP A 115 -8.68 7.54 1.77
C ASP A 115 -9.33 6.85 2.97
N PRO A 116 -10.66 6.65 3.00
CA PRO A 116 -11.33 5.98 4.10
C PRO A 116 -10.74 4.59 4.37
N GLU A 117 -10.34 4.34 5.61
CA GLU A 117 -9.98 3.01 6.08
C GLU A 117 -11.18 2.07 6.00
N ARG A 118 -10.91 0.79 5.78
CA ARG A 118 -11.91 -0.24 5.51
C ARG A 118 -11.92 -1.29 6.60
N SER A 119 -13.13 -1.70 6.97
CA SER A 119 -13.36 -2.94 7.72
C SER A 119 -13.08 -4.15 6.83
N ILE A 120 -13.04 -5.34 7.44
CA ILE A 120 -12.93 -6.60 6.71
C ILE A 120 -14.08 -6.82 5.72
N LYS A 121 -15.27 -6.27 6.00
CA LYS A 121 -16.44 -6.25 5.09
C LYS A 121 -16.43 -5.06 4.12
N ILE A 122 -15.27 -4.41 3.93
CA ILE A 122 -15.03 -3.24 3.05
C ILE A 122 -15.90 -2.00 3.30
N GLY A 123 -16.66 -1.95 4.40
CA GLY A 123 -17.34 -0.76 4.90
C GLY A 123 -16.33 0.27 5.45
N LYS A 124 -16.66 1.56 5.36
CA LYS A 124 -15.80 2.65 5.90
C LYS A 124 -15.77 2.59 7.42
N LEU A 125 -14.60 2.61 8.04
CA LEU A 125 -14.45 2.72 9.50
C LEU A 125 -14.72 4.14 9.97
N GLU A 126 -15.30 4.28 11.17
CA GLU A 126 -15.66 5.57 11.79
C GLU A 126 -16.41 6.48 10.79
N ASN A 127 -17.38 5.94 10.03
CA ASN A 127 -18.10 6.66 8.97
C ASN A 127 -17.21 7.34 7.90
N GLY A 128 -15.97 6.89 7.76
CA GLY A 128 -14.96 7.47 6.87
C GLY A 128 -14.15 8.61 7.48
N GLU A 129 -14.18 8.77 8.80
CA GLU A 129 -13.31 9.69 9.53
C GLU A 129 -11.91 9.12 9.74
N LEU A 130 -11.78 7.79 9.88
CA LEU A 130 -10.47 7.14 9.90
C LEU A 130 -9.93 7.00 8.46
N ARG A 131 -8.70 7.47 8.23
CA ARG A 131 -8.05 7.50 6.92
C ARG A 131 -6.76 6.71 6.89
N SER A 132 -6.61 5.89 5.86
CA SER A 132 -5.39 5.18 5.54
C SER A 132 -4.65 5.87 4.40
N ILE A 133 -3.34 5.71 4.41
CA ILE A 133 -2.47 6.24 3.37
C ILE A 133 -2.51 5.38 2.11
N GLN A 134 -2.50 6.03 0.95
CA GLN A 134 -2.02 5.43 -0.30
C GLN A 134 -0.97 6.34 -0.92
N ILE A 135 0.04 5.72 -1.53
CA ILE A 135 1.22 6.41 -2.06
C ILE A 135 1.35 6.05 -3.54
N GLY A 136 1.32 7.07 -4.39
CA GLY A 136 1.62 6.99 -5.81
C GLY A 136 3.09 7.32 -6.05
N ILE A 137 3.82 6.37 -6.64
CA ILE A 137 5.23 6.50 -7.05
C ILE A 137 5.23 6.73 -8.56
N LYS A 138 5.66 7.92 -8.99
CA LYS A 138 5.64 8.33 -10.40
C LYS A 138 6.73 7.61 -11.22
N PRO A 139 6.62 7.60 -12.57
CA PRO A 139 7.50 6.82 -13.46
C PRO A 139 9.00 7.01 -13.24
N ASN A 140 9.44 8.20 -12.84
CA ASN A 140 10.84 8.49 -12.62
C ASN A 140 11.41 7.90 -11.30
N LEU A 141 10.57 7.37 -10.42
CA LEU A 141 10.97 6.62 -9.22
C LEU A 141 10.57 5.13 -9.27
N THR A 142 9.89 4.66 -10.30
CA THR A 142 9.43 3.26 -10.39
C THR A 142 10.60 2.28 -10.43
N GLN A 143 11.68 2.62 -11.13
CA GLN A 143 12.90 1.81 -11.17
C GLN A 143 13.56 1.70 -9.79
N LYS A 144 13.57 2.80 -9.03
CA LYS A 144 14.12 2.81 -7.67
C LYS A 144 13.28 1.94 -6.73
N PHE A 145 11.96 2.09 -6.79
CA PHE A 145 11.04 1.20 -6.09
C PHE A 145 11.30 -0.27 -6.43
N ASN A 146 11.39 -0.59 -7.72
CA ASN A 146 11.46 -1.96 -8.19
C ASN A 146 12.79 -2.67 -7.92
N ASN A 147 13.92 -1.95 -8.01
CA ASN A 147 15.24 -2.56 -7.95
C ASN A 147 15.96 -2.32 -6.62
N GLU A 148 15.55 -1.32 -5.82
CA GLU A 148 16.27 -0.94 -4.59
C GLU A 148 15.41 -1.05 -3.33
N TRP A 149 14.11 -0.79 -3.42
CA TRP A 149 13.23 -0.71 -2.25
C TRP A 149 12.55 -2.02 -1.92
N ILE A 150 12.12 -2.81 -2.92
CA ILE A 150 11.50 -4.11 -2.69
C ILE A 150 12.53 -5.08 -2.08
N ALA A 151 12.17 -5.68 -0.95
CA ALA A 151 12.92 -6.75 -0.31
C ALA A 151 12.29 -8.11 -0.58
N GLU A 152 10.94 -8.19 -0.58
CA GLU A 152 10.23 -9.44 -0.83
C GLU A 152 8.85 -9.19 -1.46
N ILE A 153 8.41 -10.11 -2.32
CA ILE A 153 7.08 -10.15 -2.94
C ILE A 153 6.45 -11.51 -2.70
N ASN A 154 5.32 -11.52 -2.01
CA ASN A 154 4.50 -12.69 -1.74
C ASN A 154 3.11 -12.55 -2.36
N ASP A 155 2.64 -13.60 -3.02
CA ASP A 155 1.25 -13.66 -3.48
C ASP A 155 0.35 -14.17 -2.35
N ILE A 156 -0.63 -13.37 -1.94
CA ILE A 156 -1.57 -13.70 -0.86
C ILE A 156 -3.00 -13.88 -1.38
N THR A 157 -3.18 -14.05 -2.69
CA THR A 157 -4.49 -14.14 -3.35
C THR A 157 -5.35 -15.25 -2.73
N ASP A 158 -4.79 -16.42 -2.45
CA ASP A 158 -5.55 -17.54 -1.87
C ASP A 158 -6.07 -17.23 -0.46
N ILE A 159 -5.26 -16.54 0.36
CA ILE A 159 -5.65 -16.08 1.70
C ILE A 159 -6.76 -15.03 1.58
N VAL A 160 -6.64 -14.08 0.65
CA VAL A 160 -7.67 -13.05 0.41
C VAL A 160 -8.99 -13.68 -0.07
N HIS A 161 -8.92 -14.65 -0.98
CA HIS A 161 -10.09 -15.40 -1.41
C HIS A 161 -10.69 -16.22 -0.27
N GLN A 162 -9.86 -16.79 0.61
CA GLN A 162 -10.34 -17.48 1.81
C GLN A 162 -11.06 -16.53 2.75
N ILE A 163 -10.49 -15.36 3.04
CA ILE A 163 -11.14 -14.30 3.83
C ILE A 163 -12.51 -13.99 3.24
N LYS A 164 -12.62 -13.82 1.91
CA LYS A 164 -13.90 -13.55 1.25
C LYS A 164 -14.92 -14.67 1.46
N ARG A 165 -14.51 -15.94 1.29
CA ARG A 165 -15.38 -17.10 1.52
C ARG A 165 -15.89 -17.15 2.97
N GLU A 166 -15.00 -16.98 3.95
CA GLU A 166 -15.38 -16.97 5.37
C GLU A 166 -16.34 -15.81 5.70
N ILE A 167 -16.21 -14.65 5.05
CA ILE A 167 -17.17 -13.54 5.20
C ILE A 167 -18.54 -13.92 4.64
N ASP A 168 -18.58 -14.53 3.46
CA ASP A 168 -19.83 -14.91 2.78
C ASP A 168 -20.58 -16.00 3.55
N ASP A 169 -19.84 -16.93 4.15
CA ASP A 169 -20.38 -17.99 5.00
C ASP A 169 -20.77 -17.50 6.41
N GLY A 170 -20.53 -16.21 6.72
CA GLY A 170 -20.85 -15.61 8.02
C GLY A 170 -19.82 -15.86 9.12
N ASN A 171 -18.72 -16.54 8.83
CA ASN A 171 -17.62 -16.88 9.75
C ASN A 171 -16.66 -15.71 9.97
N ILE A 172 -17.16 -14.58 10.50
CA ILE A 172 -16.39 -13.33 10.60
C ILE A 172 -15.14 -13.45 11.47
N GLU A 173 -15.20 -14.19 12.58
CA GLU A 173 -14.04 -14.39 13.46
C GLU A 173 -12.90 -15.11 12.75
N LYS A 174 -13.24 -16.12 11.93
CA LYS A 174 -12.26 -16.85 11.12
C LYS A 174 -11.70 -15.99 9.99
N ALA A 175 -12.53 -15.17 9.36
CA ALA A 175 -12.05 -14.19 8.39
C ALA A 175 -11.05 -13.21 9.03
N ILE A 176 -11.32 -12.74 10.25
CA ILE A 176 -10.41 -11.85 11.00
C ILE A 176 -9.11 -12.57 11.37
N SER A 177 -9.15 -13.84 11.78
CA SER A 177 -7.93 -14.57 12.16
C SER A 177 -6.98 -14.84 10.98
N LEU A 178 -7.48 -14.78 9.75
CA LEU A 178 -6.67 -14.87 8.53
C LEU A 178 -6.03 -13.53 8.13
N LEU A 179 -6.47 -12.41 8.70
CA LEU A 179 -5.86 -11.12 8.41
C LEU A 179 -4.43 -11.05 8.98
N PRO A 180 -3.50 -10.40 8.27
CA PRO A 180 -2.21 -10.07 8.85
C PRO A 180 -2.40 -9.11 10.04
N ILE A 181 -1.50 -9.22 11.03
CA ILE A 181 -1.51 -8.33 12.19
C ILE A 181 -0.87 -6.99 11.80
N GLU A 182 -1.70 -6.08 11.29
CA GLU A 182 -1.27 -4.71 10.97
C GLU A 182 -1.27 -3.83 12.23
N LYS A 183 -0.08 -3.39 12.63
CA LYS A 183 0.12 -2.49 13.78
C LYS A 183 0.17 -1.04 13.32
N VAL A 184 -0.15 -0.12 14.22
CA VAL A 184 0.03 1.31 13.95
C VAL A 184 1.50 1.59 13.71
N TYR A 185 1.81 2.26 12.62
CA TYR A 185 3.13 2.71 12.24
C TYR A 185 3.23 4.21 12.52
N THR A 186 4.25 4.60 13.29
CA THR A 186 4.54 6.01 13.57
C THR A 186 5.82 6.39 12.84
N PRO A 187 5.77 7.30 11.85
CA PRO A 187 6.96 7.75 11.15
C PRO A 187 7.96 8.42 12.11
N ILE A 188 9.25 8.32 11.79
CA ILE A 188 10.31 8.81 12.68
C ILE A 188 10.35 10.35 12.65
N ASN A 189 10.34 10.93 11.46
CA ASN A 189 10.58 12.37 11.24
C ASN A 189 9.32 13.16 10.87
N VAL A 190 8.17 12.50 10.70
CA VAL A 190 6.95 13.12 10.19
C VAL A 190 5.82 13.01 11.22
N LYS A 191 5.17 14.15 11.50
CA LYS A 191 3.91 14.23 12.25
C LYS A 191 2.78 14.65 11.30
N PHE A 192 1.64 13.99 11.39
CA PHE A 192 0.48 14.20 10.51
C PHE A 192 -0.60 15.11 11.08
#